data_AF-A0A0E3QQK4-F1
#
_entry.id   AF-A0A0E3QQK4-F1
#
_cell.length_a   1.000
_cell.length_b   1.000
_cell.length_c   1.000
_cell.angle_alpha   90.00
_cell.angle_beta   90.00
_cell.angle_gamma   90.00
#
_symmetry.space_group_name_H-M   'P 1'
#
loop_
_entity.id
_entity.type
_entity.pdbx_description
1 polymer ?
#
loop_
_entity_poly.entity_id
_entity_poly.type
_entity_poly.pdbx_seq_one_letter_code
_entity_poly.pdbx_strand_id
1 'polypeptide(L)'
;MTNRELVQQKKDTLIQMTDGFADSYLDEDYKMLCRKLINKMSRKRQVPFLSGRLDIWAAAVVYALGQINFLFDRSSEPYVSATDLCDYFGTSQSTTSQKAKKIRDMFKIRHFNDEFSTERVQNENPFNDFVMVNGLIVPVSTFMKMLENREVKLRKELELEDEDLETEEK
;
A
#
# COMPACT_ATOMS: atom_id res chain seq x y z
N MET A 1 -36.30 3.18 3.66
CA MET A 1 -34.93 2.68 3.43
C MET A 1 -34.29 2.40 4.78
N THR A 2 -33.86 1.16 5.01
CA THR A 2 -33.15 0.79 6.24
C THR A 2 -31.74 1.40 6.25
N ASN A 3 -31.13 1.56 7.42
CA ASN A 3 -29.75 2.07 7.51
C ASN A 3 -28.77 1.18 6.72
N ARG A 4 -29.04 -0.13 6.63
CA ARG A 4 -28.23 -1.07 5.85
C ARG A 4 -28.33 -0.83 4.35
N GLU A 5 -29.54 -0.61 3.83
CA GLU A 5 -29.76 -0.27 2.42
C GLU A 5 -29.08 1.05 2.05
N LEU A 6 -29.18 2.07 2.91
CA LEU A 6 -28.54 3.36 2.68
C LEU A 6 -27.01 3.24 2.66
N VAL A 7 -26.43 2.47 3.58
CA VAL A 7 -24.99 2.18 3.58
C VAL A 7 -24.59 1.49 2.29
N GLN A 8 -25.35 0.49 1.85
CA GLN A 8 -25.05 -0.25 0.64
C GLN A 8 -25.11 0.64 -0.61
N GLN A 9 -26.17 1.44 -0.75
CA GLN A 9 -26.32 2.39 -1.85
C GLN A 9 -25.15 3.38 -1.92
N LYS A 10 -24.82 4.03 -0.80
CA LYS A 10 -23.70 4.99 -0.76
C LYS A 10 -22.35 4.33 -1.01
N LYS A 11 -22.16 3.09 -0.54
CA LYS A 11 -20.95 2.29 -0.79
C LYS A 11 -20.77 2.05 -2.28
N ASP A 12 -21.83 1.63 -2.96
CA ASP A 12 -21.79 1.31 -4.39
C ASP A 12 -21.56 2.55 -5.24
N THR A 13 -22.17 3.69 -4.87
CA THR A 13 -21.87 4.99 -5.49
C THR A 13 -20.41 5.37 -5.32
N LEU A 14 -19.83 5.24 -4.12
CA LEU A 14 -18.41 5.54 -3.91
C LEU A 14 -17.50 4.65 -4.75
N ILE A 15 -17.80 3.34 -4.82
CA ILE A 15 -17.04 2.40 -5.65
C ILE A 15 -17.10 2.84 -7.12
N GLN A 16 -18.29 3.15 -7.64
CA GLN A 16 -18.44 3.60 -9.03
C GLN A 16 -17.63 4.87 -9.32
N MET A 17 -17.63 5.84 -8.39
CA MET A 17 -16.88 7.08 -8.56
C MET A 17 -15.36 6.86 -8.54
N THR A 18 -14.86 6.04 -7.62
CA THR A 18 -13.42 5.74 -7.56
C THR A 18 -12.96 4.84 -8.71
N ASP A 19 -13.81 3.91 -9.14
CA ASP A 19 -13.55 3.04 -10.28
C ASP A 19 -13.42 3.87 -11.56
N GLY A 20 -14.34 4.82 -11.81
CA GLY A 20 -14.25 5.68 -12.99
C GLY A 20 -12.98 6.53 -13.03
N PHE A 21 -12.49 7.00 -11.88
CA PHE A 21 -11.21 7.70 -11.81
C PHE A 21 -10.03 6.75 -12.08
N ALA A 22 -10.03 5.58 -11.45
CA ALA A 22 -8.97 4.60 -11.62
C ALA A 22 -8.88 4.11 -13.07
N ASP A 23 -10.01 3.83 -13.70
CA ASP A 23 -10.10 3.42 -15.11
C ASP A 23 -9.59 4.49 -16.08
N SER A 24 -9.65 5.78 -15.69
CA SER A 24 -9.26 6.89 -16.54
C SER A 24 -7.82 7.36 -16.34
N TYR A 25 -7.29 7.24 -15.11
CA TYR A 25 -6.03 7.91 -14.72
C TYR A 25 -5.05 7.01 -13.95
N LEU A 26 -5.46 5.82 -13.52
CA LEU A 26 -4.65 4.93 -12.69
C LEU A 26 -4.59 3.53 -13.33
N ASP A 27 -4.58 2.50 -12.48
CA ASP A 27 -4.53 1.10 -12.85
C ASP A 27 -5.52 0.25 -12.02
N GLU A 28 -5.54 -1.06 -12.31
CA GLU A 28 -6.41 -2.01 -11.60
C GLU A 28 -6.02 -2.17 -10.13
N ASP A 29 -4.75 -1.96 -9.75
CA ASP A 29 -4.31 -2.10 -8.36
C ASP A 29 -4.93 -0.99 -7.50
N TYR A 30 -4.87 0.26 -7.95
CA TYR A 30 -5.58 1.37 -7.30
C TYR A 30 -7.09 1.14 -7.22
N LYS A 31 -7.70 0.58 -8.27
CA LYS A 31 -9.13 0.25 -8.29
C LYS A 31 -9.50 -0.76 -7.20
N MET A 32 -8.73 -1.85 -7.10
CA MET A 32 -8.89 -2.86 -6.06
C MET A 32 -8.69 -2.28 -4.66
N LEU A 33 -7.65 -1.46 -4.47
CA LEU A 33 -7.35 -0.81 -3.20
C LEU A 33 -8.47 0.15 -2.76
N CYS A 34 -9.01 0.94 -3.69
CA CYS A 34 -10.15 1.83 -3.41
C CYS A 34 -11.37 1.03 -2.95
N ARG A 35 -11.76 -0.01 -3.69
CA ARG A 35 -12.87 -0.91 -3.33
C ARG A 35 -12.65 -1.54 -1.97
N LYS A 36 -11.44 -2.04 -1.69
CA LYS A 36 -11.07 -2.63 -0.40
C LYS A 36 -11.26 -1.63 0.74
N LEU A 37 -10.74 -0.42 0.59
CA LEU A 37 -10.84 0.62 1.61
C LEU A 37 -12.30 1.05 1.86
N ILE A 38 -13.09 1.25 0.80
CA ILE A 38 -14.51 1.59 0.90
C ILE A 38 -15.30 0.48 1.61
N ASN A 39 -15.03 -0.79 1.30
CA ASN A 39 -15.62 -1.93 2.00
C ASN A 39 -15.24 -1.98 3.49
N LYS A 40 -14.04 -1.56 3.89
CA LYS A 40 -13.68 -1.45 5.31
C LYS A 40 -14.40 -0.27 5.98
N MET A 41 -14.56 0.85 5.29
CA MET A 41 -15.34 1.99 5.77
C MET A 41 -16.80 1.63 6.02
N SER A 42 -17.42 0.84 5.14
CA SER A 42 -18.83 0.44 5.28
C SER A 42 -19.11 -0.49 6.46
N ARG A 43 -18.07 -1.11 7.04
CA ARG A 43 -18.16 -2.04 8.18
C ARG A 43 -17.91 -1.36 9.53
N LYS A 44 -17.56 -0.07 9.54
CA LYS A 44 -17.40 0.69 10.80
C LYS A 44 -18.73 0.78 11.55
N ARG A 45 -18.68 0.70 12.88
CA ARG A 45 -19.86 0.90 13.76
C ARG A 45 -20.59 2.21 13.43
N GLN A 46 -19.85 3.28 13.18
CA GLN A 46 -20.35 4.50 12.59
C GLN A 46 -19.75 4.64 11.19
N VAL A 47 -20.57 4.36 10.17
CA VAL A 47 -20.13 4.40 8.77
C VAL A 47 -19.88 5.85 8.37
N PRO A 48 -18.63 6.21 8.01
CA PRO A 48 -18.23 7.61 7.95
C PRO A 48 -18.82 8.36 6.76
N PHE A 49 -19.06 7.69 5.63
CA PHE A 49 -19.64 8.28 4.43
C PHE A 49 -21.16 8.45 4.47
N LEU A 50 -21.82 8.05 5.56
CA LEU A 50 -23.23 8.37 5.75
C LEU A 50 -23.45 9.88 5.90
N SER A 51 -22.44 10.63 6.36
CA SER A 51 -22.47 12.09 6.45
C SER A 51 -21.47 12.77 5.50
N GLY A 52 -21.82 13.97 5.04
CA GLY A 52 -21.03 14.74 4.06
C GLY A 52 -21.28 14.32 2.61
N ARG A 53 -20.69 15.09 1.67
CA ARG A 53 -20.79 14.85 0.22
C ARG A 53 -19.99 13.61 -0.19
N LEU A 54 -20.54 12.79 -1.09
CA LEU A 54 -19.87 11.59 -1.59
C LEU A 54 -18.65 11.92 -2.44
N ASP A 55 -18.66 13.01 -3.21
CA ASP A 55 -17.51 13.44 -4.03
C ASP A 55 -16.26 13.69 -3.17
N ILE A 56 -16.44 14.30 -2.00
CA ILE A 56 -15.34 14.51 -1.03
C ILE A 56 -14.85 13.17 -0.49
N TRP A 57 -15.74 12.20 -0.25
CA TRP A 57 -15.34 10.88 0.25
C TRP A 57 -14.62 10.06 -0.83
N ALA A 58 -15.09 10.08 -2.08
CA ALA A 58 -14.45 9.42 -3.21
C ALA A 58 -13.05 10.01 -3.45
N ALA A 59 -12.95 11.34 -3.57
CA ALA A 59 -11.67 12.03 -3.70
C ALA A 59 -10.73 11.70 -2.54
N ALA A 60 -11.23 11.69 -1.30
CA ALA A 60 -10.42 11.41 -0.13
C ALA A 60 -9.90 9.97 -0.06
N VAL A 61 -10.67 8.98 -0.56
CA VAL A 61 -10.24 7.58 -0.65
C VAL A 61 -9.05 7.48 -1.60
N VAL A 62 -9.20 7.98 -2.83
CA VAL A 62 -8.12 7.96 -3.82
C VAL A 62 -6.93 8.77 -3.33
N TYR A 63 -7.15 9.94 -2.73
CA TYR A 63 -6.08 10.78 -2.21
C TYR A 63 -5.32 10.10 -1.06
N ALA A 64 -6.02 9.41 -0.15
CA ALA A 64 -5.38 8.70 0.95
C ALA A 64 -4.46 7.58 0.46
N LEU A 65 -4.92 6.79 -0.51
CA LEU A 65 -4.14 5.73 -1.15
C LEU A 65 -3.03 6.29 -2.03
N GLY A 66 -3.30 7.37 -2.76
CA GLY A 66 -2.33 8.09 -3.57
C GLY A 66 -1.15 8.61 -2.74
N GLN A 67 -1.41 9.17 -1.55
CA GLN A 67 -0.35 9.64 -0.66
C GLN A 67 0.57 8.51 -0.20
N ILE A 68 0.02 7.37 0.22
CA ILE A 68 0.86 6.28 0.74
C ILE A 68 1.58 5.51 -0.36
N ASN A 69 1.08 5.60 -1.60
CA ASN A 69 1.64 4.95 -2.79
C ASN A 69 2.38 5.89 -3.73
N PHE A 70 2.74 7.08 -3.25
CA PHE A 70 3.54 8.06 -4.00
C PHE A 70 2.93 8.55 -5.33
N LEU A 71 1.62 8.44 -5.52
CA LEU A 71 0.90 8.82 -6.75
C LEU A 71 1.16 10.26 -7.21
N PHE A 72 1.43 11.15 -6.24
CA PHE A 72 1.68 12.57 -6.47
C PHE A 72 3.15 12.89 -6.75
N ASP A 73 4.01 11.88 -6.80
CA ASP A 73 5.41 12.02 -7.16
C ASP A 73 5.57 11.82 -8.67
N ARG A 74 6.24 12.75 -9.36
CA ARG A 74 6.43 12.66 -10.82
C ARG A 74 7.28 11.47 -11.24
N SER A 75 8.01 10.84 -10.32
CA SER A 75 8.75 9.61 -10.60
C SER A 75 7.92 8.33 -10.46
N SER A 76 6.66 8.40 -9.99
CA SER A 76 5.81 7.23 -9.87
C SER A 76 5.07 6.94 -11.18
N GLU A 77 4.85 5.66 -11.46
CA GLU A 77 3.89 5.21 -12.47
C GLU A 77 2.80 4.38 -11.75
N PRO A 78 1.51 4.73 -11.90
CA PRO A 78 1.00 5.96 -12.52
C PRO A 78 1.35 7.23 -11.73
N TYR A 79 1.34 8.39 -12.40
CA TYR A 79 1.42 9.73 -11.79
C TYR A 79 0.15 10.52 -12.05
N VAL A 80 -0.42 11.08 -10.99
CA VAL A 80 -1.51 12.07 -11.08
C VAL A 80 -1.25 13.17 -10.07
N SER A 81 -1.43 14.43 -10.43
CA SER A 81 -1.28 15.51 -9.47
C SER A 81 -2.45 15.56 -8.47
N ALA A 82 -2.18 16.08 -7.27
CA ALA A 82 -3.24 16.28 -6.27
C ALA A 82 -4.33 17.24 -6.77
N THR A 83 -3.96 18.18 -7.64
CA THR A 83 -4.88 19.12 -8.27
C THR A 83 -5.79 18.41 -9.26
N ASP A 84 -5.24 17.64 -10.21
CA ASP A 84 -6.04 16.93 -11.22
C ASP A 84 -7.03 15.95 -10.58
N LEU A 85 -6.60 15.25 -9.53
CA LEU A 85 -7.49 14.41 -8.73
C LEU A 85 -8.63 15.24 -8.13
N CYS A 86 -8.33 16.37 -7.49
CA CYS A 86 -9.33 17.20 -6.86
C CYS A 86 -10.31 17.80 -7.87
N ASP A 87 -9.82 18.22 -9.04
CA ASP A 87 -10.58 18.80 -10.13
C ASP A 87 -11.54 17.77 -10.74
N TYR A 88 -11.08 16.53 -10.97
CA TYR A 88 -11.93 15.44 -11.44
C TYR A 88 -13.16 15.23 -10.55
N PHE A 89 -12.99 15.28 -9.23
CA PHE A 89 -14.09 15.10 -8.27
C PHE A 89 -14.83 16.42 -7.94
N GLY A 90 -14.42 17.57 -8.47
CA GLY A 90 -15.03 18.86 -8.13
C GLY A 90 -14.88 19.22 -6.64
N THR A 91 -13.68 19.00 -6.08
CA THR A 91 -13.38 19.19 -4.65
C THR A 91 -12.21 20.13 -4.43
N SER A 92 -12.12 20.76 -3.25
CA SER A 92 -10.94 21.53 -2.88
C SER A 92 -9.88 20.65 -2.24
N GLN A 93 -8.62 20.88 -2.60
CA GLN A 93 -7.49 20.11 -2.07
C GLN A 93 -7.40 20.17 -0.53
N SER A 94 -7.70 21.32 0.08
CA SER A 94 -7.70 21.45 1.54
C SER A 94 -8.74 20.54 2.21
N THR A 95 -9.93 20.42 1.62
CA THR A 95 -11.01 19.58 2.17
C THR A 95 -10.71 18.11 1.94
N THR A 96 -10.26 17.76 0.73
CA THR A 96 -9.94 16.40 0.33
C THR A 96 -8.77 15.85 1.14
N SER A 97 -7.67 16.59 1.28
CA SER A 97 -6.50 16.16 2.06
C SER A 97 -6.80 16.00 3.56
N GLN A 98 -7.60 16.90 4.16
CA GLN A 98 -8.05 16.75 5.55
C GLN A 98 -8.94 15.51 5.75
N LYS A 99 -9.84 15.23 4.80
CA LYS A 99 -10.67 14.03 4.83
C LYS A 99 -9.82 12.77 4.61
N ALA A 100 -8.84 12.79 3.71
CA ALA A 100 -7.91 11.71 3.47
C ALA A 100 -7.07 11.39 4.71
N LYS A 101 -6.62 12.42 5.45
CA LYS A 101 -5.97 12.24 6.75
C LYS A 101 -6.87 11.51 7.74
N LYS A 102 -8.15 11.89 7.85
CA LYS A 102 -9.12 11.18 8.71
C LYS A 102 -9.24 9.70 8.35
N ILE A 103 -9.24 9.36 7.06
CA ILE A 103 -9.25 7.96 6.60
C ILE A 103 -7.98 7.25 7.07
N ARG A 104 -6.80 7.82 6.82
CA ARG A 104 -5.53 7.20 7.23
C ARG A 104 -5.44 7.01 8.74
N ASP A 105 -5.87 7.98 9.54
CA ASP A 105 -5.88 7.87 11.00
C ASP A 105 -6.90 6.82 11.48
N MET A 106 -8.07 6.75 10.83
CA MET A 106 -9.13 5.80 11.15
C MET A 106 -8.74 4.33 10.94
N PHE A 107 -7.83 4.06 10.00
CA PHE A 107 -7.35 2.72 9.63
C PHE A 107 -5.84 2.51 9.90
N LYS A 108 -5.17 3.49 10.52
CA LYS A 108 -3.73 3.48 10.78
C LYS A 108 -2.88 3.23 9.52
N ILE A 109 -3.33 3.75 8.37
CA ILE A 109 -2.65 3.61 7.08
C ILE A 109 -1.48 4.60 7.04
N ARG A 110 -0.30 4.11 6.68
CA ARG A 110 0.97 4.84 6.55
C ARG A 110 1.67 4.37 5.26
N HIS A 111 2.81 4.97 4.92
CA HIS A 111 3.65 4.47 3.82
C HIS A 111 4.06 3.01 4.06
N PHE A 112 4.21 2.24 2.98
CA PHE A 112 4.57 0.82 3.03
C PHE A 112 3.60 -0.02 3.88
N ASN A 113 2.33 0.35 3.90
CA ASN A 113 1.30 -0.42 4.59
C ASN A 113 1.06 -1.76 3.88
N ASP A 114 1.20 -2.87 4.59
CA ASP A 114 1.00 -4.24 4.10
C ASP A 114 -0.32 -4.46 3.36
N GLU A 115 -1.37 -3.74 3.76
CA GLU A 115 -2.71 -3.97 3.24
C GLU A 115 -3.09 -3.06 2.06
N PHE A 116 -2.57 -1.84 2.04
CA PHE A 116 -3.02 -0.77 1.16
C PHE A 116 -1.93 -0.17 0.26
N SER A 117 -0.73 -0.73 0.31
CA SER A 117 0.27 -0.39 -0.70
C SER A 117 0.00 -1.18 -1.98
N THR A 118 0.30 -0.55 -3.11
CA THR A 118 0.34 -1.20 -4.42
C THR A 118 1.43 -2.26 -4.44
N GLU A 119 1.34 -3.20 -5.37
CA GLU A 119 2.36 -4.23 -5.59
C GLU A 119 3.74 -3.60 -5.81
N ARG A 120 3.82 -2.54 -6.63
CA ARG A 120 5.05 -1.79 -6.88
C ARG A 120 5.67 -1.27 -5.57
N VAL A 121 4.88 -0.61 -4.74
CA VAL A 121 5.35 -0.03 -3.47
C VAL A 121 5.72 -1.10 -2.44
N GLN A 122 5.07 -2.26 -2.48
CA GLN A 122 5.46 -3.42 -1.67
C GLN A 122 6.81 -3.97 -2.11
N ASN A 123 7.03 -4.12 -3.41
CA ASN A 123 8.27 -4.66 -3.97
C ASN A 123 9.45 -3.69 -3.75
N GLU A 124 9.22 -2.39 -3.89
CA GLU A 124 10.21 -1.32 -3.65
C GLU A 124 10.33 -0.91 -2.17
N ASN A 125 9.70 -1.64 -1.25
CA ASN A 125 9.74 -1.29 0.16
C ASN A 125 11.18 -1.39 0.69
N PRO A 126 11.81 -0.28 1.13
CA PRO A 126 13.19 -0.28 1.57
C PRO A 126 13.42 -1.14 2.82
N PHE A 127 12.36 -1.49 3.56
CA PHE A 127 12.45 -2.40 4.70
C PHE A 127 12.63 -3.86 4.29
N ASN A 128 12.37 -4.23 3.03
CA ASN A 128 12.60 -5.59 2.52
C ASN A 128 14.08 -5.98 2.57
N ASP A 129 14.98 -4.99 2.51
CA ASP A 129 16.43 -5.18 2.56
C ASP A 129 17.00 -5.28 3.98
N PHE A 130 16.14 -5.29 5.01
CA PHE A 130 16.54 -5.37 6.41
C PHE A 130 15.90 -6.55 7.13
N VAL A 131 16.64 -7.09 8.10
CA VAL A 131 16.18 -8.16 8.98
C VAL A 131 16.48 -7.80 10.44
N MET A 132 15.61 -8.22 11.36
CA MET A 132 15.84 -8.06 12.79
C MET A 132 16.51 -9.31 13.37
N VAL A 133 17.72 -9.15 13.92
CA VAL A 133 18.50 -10.24 14.53
C VAL A 133 18.86 -9.83 15.95
N ASN A 134 18.35 -10.57 16.94
CA ASN A 134 18.58 -10.29 18.37
C ASN A 134 18.29 -8.82 18.77
N GLY A 135 17.26 -8.21 18.19
CA GLY A 135 16.87 -6.82 18.46
C GLY A 135 17.67 -5.75 17.69
N LEU A 136 18.62 -6.14 16.85
CA LEU A 136 19.34 -5.25 15.94
C LEU A 136 18.76 -5.34 14.53
N ILE A 137 18.53 -4.19 13.89
CA ILE A 137 18.15 -4.12 12.48
C ILE A 137 19.43 -4.13 11.65
N VAL A 138 19.57 -5.13 10.78
CA VAL A 138 20.78 -5.35 9.97
C VAL A 138 20.37 -5.48 8.50
N PRO A 139 21.13 -4.91 7.55
CA PRO A 139 20.90 -5.18 6.13
C PRO A 139 21.01 -6.69 5.85
N VAL A 140 20.09 -7.23 5.05
CA VAL A 140 20.06 -8.65 4.67
C VAL A 140 21.40 -9.05 4.05
N SER A 141 21.97 -8.21 3.18
CA SER A 141 23.27 -8.44 2.56
C SER A 141 24.42 -8.60 3.58
N THR A 142 24.40 -7.81 4.65
CA THR A 142 25.37 -7.91 5.75
C THR A 142 25.14 -9.18 6.56
N PHE A 143 23.87 -9.50 6.86
CA PHE A 143 23.52 -10.69 7.62
C PHE A 143 23.90 -11.98 6.87
N MET A 144 23.61 -12.07 5.57
CA MET A 144 23.97 -13.22 4.73
C MET A 144 25.48 -13.45 4.73
N LYS A 145 26.29 -12.39 4.54
CA LYS A 145 27.76 -12.47 4.64
C LYS A 145 28.24 -12.96 6.01
N MET A 146 27.58 -12.56 7.10
CA MET A 146 27.93 -13.03 8.45
C MET A 146 27.63 -14.52 8.61
N LEU A 147 26.52 -15.02 8.05
CA LEU A 147 26.18 -16.44 8.06
C LEU A 147 27.17 -17.26 7.24
N GLU A 148 27.46 -16.84 6.00
CA GLU A 148 28.44 -17.48 5.12
C GLU A 148 29.83 -17.59 5.79
N ASN A 149 30.32 -16.48 6.36
CA ASN A 149 31.61 -16.49 7.06
C ASN A 149 31.62 -17.42 8.28
N ARG A 150 30.49 -17.52 8.99
CA ARG A 150 30.35 -18.42 10.14
C ARG A 150 30.31 -19.88 9.70
N GLU A 151 29.62 -20.20 8.61
CA GLU A 151 29.58 -21.54 8.03
C GLU A 151 30.97 -21.99 7.61
N VAL A 152 31.70 -21.16 6.86
CA VAL A 152 33.09 -21.45 6.44
C VAL A 152 33.99 -21.71 7.66
N LYS A 153 33.84 -20.93 8.73
CA LYS A 153 34.61 -21.13 9.96
C LYS A 153 34.26 -22.46 10.63
N LEU A 154 32.98 -22.80 10.73
CA LEU A 154 32.51 -24.05 11.34
C LEU A 154 32.96 -25.27 10.53
N ARG A 155 32.90 -25.23 9.20
CA ARG A 155 33.39 -26.31 8.33
C ARG A 155 34.87 -26.59 8.56
N LYS A 156 35.69 -25.54 8.65
CA LYS A 156 37.12 -25.64 8.99
C LYS A 156 37.37 -26.20 10.39
N GLU A 157 36.60 -25.78 11.38
CA GLU A 157 36.70 -26.28 12.76
C GLU A 157 36.28 -27.76 12.88
N LEU A 158 35.42 -28.25 11.99
CA LEU A 158 34.91 -29.62 11.96
C LEU A 158 35.68 -30.54 10.99
N GLU A 159 36.75 -30.04 10.35
CA GLU A 159 37.53 -30.78 9.34
C GLU A 159 36.67 -31.36 8.20
N LEU A 160 35.55 -30.72 7.88
CA LEU A 160 34.71 -31.11 6.74
C LEU A 160 35.34 -30.51 5.48
N GLU A 161 35.99 -31.37 4.67
CA GLU A 161 36.43 -30.99 3.33
C GLU A 161 35.22 -30.65 2.45
N ASP A 162 35.38 -29.67 1.57
CA ASP A 162 34.40 -29.41 0.52
C ASP A 162 34.44 -30.65 -0.41
N GLU A 163 33.45 -31.54 -0.30
CA GLU A 163 33.20 -32.52 -1.37
C GLU A 163 32.90 -31.70 -2.62
N ASP A 164 33.90 -31.59 -3.50
CA ASP A 164 33.73 -31.07 -4.85
C ASP A 164 32.56 -31.82 -5.47
N LEU A 165 31.42 -31.12 -5.64
CA LEU A 165 30.39 -31.54 -6.58
C LEU A 165 31.00 -31.41 -7.97
N GLU A 166 31.86 -32.37 -8.33
CA GLU A 166 32.20 -32.67 -9.71
C GLU A 166 30.86 -32.85 -10.42
N THR A 167 30.50 -31.83 -11.18
CA THR A 167 29.46 -31.91 -12.17
C THR A 167 30.02 -32.87 -13.21
N GLU A 168 29.64 -34.15 -13.13
CA GLU A 168 29.79 -35.07 -14.24
C GLU A 168 28.93 -34.53 -15.40
N GLU A 169 29.52 -33.65 -16.21
CA GLU A 169 29.17 -33.55 -17.61
C GLU A 169 29.56 -34.87 -18.28
N LYS A 170 28.55 -35.70 -18.57
CA LYS A 170 28.55 -36.63 -19.71
C LYS A 170 27.15 -36.97 -20.18
#